data_AF-A0A238JSK6-F1
#
_entry.id   AF-A0A238JSK6-F1
#
_cell.length_a   1.000
_cell.length_b   1.000
_cell.length_c   1.000
_cell.angle_alpha   90.00
_cell.angle_beta   90.00
_cell.angle_gamma   90.00
#
_symmetry.space_group_name_H-M   'P 1'
#
loop_
_entity.id
_entity.type
_entity.pdbx_description
1 polymer ?
#
loop_
_entity_poly.entity_id
_entity_poly.type
_entity_poly.pdbx_seq_one_letter_code
_entity_poly.pdbx_strand_id
1 'polypeptide(L)'
;MRASKSTAERLNFLFGVFLCSAVILLPLSVFALRMPSGNDLVFLVLLGAFPTALAYYLWYEAAARVSTLTATLLFATSVVFTFVNSAIFLGTPITPMAAIGAGLIVFAVFLTTRKN
;
A
#
# COMPACT_ATOMS: atom_id res chain seq x y z
N MET A 1 -12.62 -8.62 11.86
CA MET A 1 -12.97 -7.37 11.14
C MET A 1 -14.43 -7.45 10.76
N ARG A 2 -15.26 -6.45 11.13
CA ARG A 2 -16.65 -6.40 10.67
C ARG A 2 -16.63 -6.21 9.15
N ALA A 3 -17.31 -7.08 8.40
CA ALA A 3 -17.44 -6.90 6.96
C ALA A 3 -18.23 -5.61 6.70
N SER A 4 -17.59 -4.58 6.16
CA SER A 4 -18.27 -3.33 5.77
C SER A 4 -19.37 -3.68 4.75
N LYS A 5 -20.56 -3.15 4.96
CA LYS A 5 -21.74 -3.50 4.15
C LYS A 5 -21.82 -2.71 2.84
N SER A 6 -21.10 -1.60 2.74
CA SER A 6 -21.10 -0.74 1.55
C SER A 6 -19.73 -0.14 1.24
N THR A 7 -19.52 0.24 -0.02
CA THR A 7 -18.35 1.01 -0.46
C THR A 7 -18.22 2.35 0.27
N ALA A 8 -19.34 3.03 0.54
CA ALA A 8 -19.35 4.29 1.28
C ALA A 8 -18.80 4.14 2.71
N GLU A 9 -19.10 3.02 3.38
CA GLU A 9 -18.58 2.74 4.72
C GLU A 9 -17.05 2.57 4.72
N ARG A 10 -16.49 1.92 3.68
CA ARG A 10 -15.03 1.76 3.50
C ARG A 10 -14.35 3.10 3.27
N LEU A 11 -14.94 3.94 2.41
CA LEU A 11 -14.42 5.28 2.12
C LEU A 11 -14.47 6.18 3.36
N ASN A 12 -15.57 6.16 4.12
CA ASN A 12 -15.68 6.92 5.36
C ASN A 12 -14.65 6.47 6.41
N PHE A 13 -14.43 5.16 6.54
CA PHE A 13 -13.40 4.63 7.43
C PHE A 13 -11.99 5.13 7.02
N LEU A 14 -11.65 5.01 5.74
CA LEU A 14 -10.38 5.50 5.19
C LEU A 14 -10.21 7.00 5.40
N PHE A 15 -11.25 7.78 5.14
CA PHE A 15 -11.24 9.22 5.36
C PHE A 15 -10.98 9.56 6.82
N GLY A 16 -11.59 8.84 7.76
CA GLY A 16 -11.32 8.99 9.20
C GLY A 16 -9.86 8.71 9.56
N VAL A 17 -9.28 7.63 9.03
CA VAL A 17 -7.86 7.29 9.25
C VAL A 17 -6.93 8.38 8.73
N PHE A 18 -7.17 8.87 7.50
CA PHE A 18 -6.34 9.91 6.91
C PHE A 18 -6.52 11.27 7.60
N LEU A 19 -7.73 11.61 8.03
CA LEU A 19 -8.00 12.83 8.77
C LEU A 19 -7.28 12.81 10.13
N CYS A 20 -7.38 11.71 10.89
CA CYS A 20 -6.65 11.55 12.14
C CYS A 20 -5.14 11.66 11.92
N SER A 21 -4.61 10.98 10.89
CA SER A 21 -3.19 11.06 10.54
C SER A 21 -2.77 12.49 10.20
N ALA A 22 -3.58 13.22 9.43
CA ALA A 22 -3.32 14.61 9.08
C ALA A 22 -3.31 15.51 10.32
N VAL A 23 -4.30 15.40 11.20
CA VAL A 23 -4.38 16.18 12.44
C VAL A 23 -3.16 15.94 13.34
N ILE A 24 -2.71 14.70 13.44
CA ILE A 24 -1.55 14.32 14.27
C ILE A 24 -0.23 14.82 13.64
N LEU A 25 -0.08 14.71 12.32
CA LEU A 25 1.16 15.04 11.62
C LEU A 25 1.30 16.53 11.28
N LEU A 26 0.20 17.28 11.21
CA LEU A 26 0.21 18.71 10.89
C LEU A 26 1.00 19.58 11.90
N PRO A 27 0.90 19.43 13.23
CA PRO A 27 1.75 20.17 14.15
C PRO A 27 3.23 19.80 14.04
N LEU A 28 3.54 18.55 13.66
CA LEU A 28 4.91 18.11 13.40
C LEU A 28 5.51 18.75 12.14
N SER A 29 4.69 19.07 11.14
CA SER A 29 5.17 19.71 9.91
C SER A 29 5.65 21.15 10.14
N VAL A 30 5.24 21.80 11.23
CA VAL A 30 5.71 23.15 11.60
C VAL A 30 7.20 23.15 11.97
N PHE A 31 7.74 22.01 12.41
CA PHE A 31 9.18 21.83 12.67
C PHE A 31 9.98 21.50 11.40
N ALA A 32 9.32 21.34 10.24
CA ALA A 32 10.01 21.13 8.98
C ALA A 32 10.65 22.45 8.52
N LEU A 33 11.98 22.46 8.39
CA LEU A 33 12.79 23.63 8.03
C LEU A 33 12.62 24.12 6.58
N ARG A 34 11.67 23.57 5.80
CA ARG A 34 11.55 23.83 4.36
C ARG A 34 10.08 23.99 3.94
N MET A 35 9.76 25.15 3.36
CA MET A 35 8.47 25.33 2.68
C MET A 35 8.40 24.46 1.42
N PRO A 36 7.27 23.76 1.18
CA PRO A 36 7.09 22.96 -0.02
C PRO A 36 7.02 23.85 -1.27
N SER A 37 7.64 23.40 -2.34
CA SER A 37 7.54 23.97 -3.67
C SER A 37 6.25 23.52 -4.37
N GLY A 38 5.87 24.20 -5.46
CA GLY A 38 4.73 23.78 -6.28
C GLY A 38 4.87 22.36 -6.84
N ASN A 39 6.11 21.89 -7.08
CA ASN A 39 6.36 20.52 -7.52
C ASN A 39 6.10 19.50 -6.41
N ASP A 40 6.38 19.86 -5.16
CA ASP A 40 6.12 19.00 -3.99
C ASP A 40 4.61 18.78 -3.83
N LEU A 41 3.78 19.78 -4.13
CA LEU A 41 2.32 19.63 -4.14
C LEU A 41 1.85 18.62 -5.19
N VAL A 42 2.43 18.64 -6.39
CA VAL A 42 2.07 17.70 -7.46
C VAL A 42 2.40 16.26 -7.04
N PHE A 43 3.60 16.03 -6.51
CA PHE A 43 3.97 14.70 -6.02
C PHE A 43 3.16 14.26 -4.80
N LEU A 44 2.79 15.19 -3.92
CA LEU A 44 1.94 14.91 -2.77
C LEU A 44 0.52 14.52 -3.19
N VAL A 45 -0.06 15.21 -4.18
CA VAL A 45 -1.36 14.84 -4.77
C VAL A 45 -1.27 13.48 -5.45
N LEU A 46 -0.21 13.23 -6.23
CA LEU A 46 0.00 11.94 -6.89
C LEU A 46 0.10 10.80 -5.87
N LEU A 47 0.87 11.00 -4.79
CA LEU A 47 1.04 10.04 -3.69
C LEU A 47 -0.28 9.81 -2.93
N GLY A 48 -1.05 10.88 -2.68
CA GLY A 48 -2.34 10.78 -2.01
C GLY A 48 -3.41 10.08 -2.86
N ALA A 49 -3.44 10.33 -4.16
CA ALA A 49 -4.46 9.78 -5.05
C ALA A 49 -4.19 8.30 -5.40
N PHE A 50 -2.97 7.97 -5.83
CA PHE A 50 -2.67 6.66 -6.42
C PHE A 50 -2.26 5.60 -5.39
N PRO A 51 -1.04 5.65 -4.80
CA PRO A 51 -0.59 4.62 -3.88
C PRO A 51 -1.31 4.66 -2.53
N THR A 52 -2.07 5.72 -2.26
CA THR A 52 -2.89 5.84 -1.05
C THR A 52 -4.37 5.58 -1.37
N ALA A 53 -5.14 6.58 -1.80
CA ALA A 53 -6.60 6.46 -1.89
C ALA A 53 -7.06 5.30 -2.81
N LEU A 54 -6.54 5.24 -4.04
CA LEU A 54 -6.90 4.19 -5.00
C LEU A 54 -6.42 2.82 -4.56
N ALA A 55 -5.18 2.69 -4.09
CA ALA A 55 -4.64 1.42 -3.61
C ALA A 55 -5.45 0.86 -2.43
N TYR A 56 -5.77 1.69 -1.45
CA TYR A 56 -6.61 1.28 -0.32
C TYR A 56 -8.02 0.92 -0.76
N TYR A 57 -8.63 1.68 -1.67
CA TYR A 57 -9.94 1.33 -2.22
C TYR A 57 -9.94 -0.05 -2.89
N LEU A 58 -8.99 -0.29 -3.80
CA LEU A 58 -8.84 -1.58 -4.49
C LEU A 58 -8.55 -2.72 -3.50
N TRP A 59 -7.73 -2.44 -2.48
CA TRP A 59 -7.42 -3.39 -1.42
C TRP A 59 -8.68 -3.82 -0.65
N TYR A 60 -9.49 -2.86 -0.18
CA TYR A 60 -10.71 -3.18 0.56
C TYR A 60 -11.77 -3.85 -0.33
N GLU A 61 -11.87 -3.46 -1.60
CA GLU A 61 -12.74 -4.15 -2.57
C GLU A 61 -12.33 -5.61 -2.79
N ALA A 62 -11.03 -5.87 -2.99
CA ALA A 62 -10.51 -7.21 -3.16
C ALA A 62 -10.65 -8.04 -1.87
N ALA A 63 -10.26 -7.48 -0.73
CA ALA A 63 -10.31 -8.14 0.59
C ALA A 63 -11.74 -8.54 1.00
N ALA A 64 -12.77 -7.85 0.48
CA ALA A 64 -14.16 -8.22 0.72
C ALA A 64 -14.65 -9.42 -0.11
N ARG A 65 -13.91 -9.81 -1.15
CA ARG A 65 -14.27 -10.88 -2.10
C ARG A 65 -13.44 -12.14 -1.92
N VAL A 66 -12.37 -12.08 -1.13
CA VAL A 66 -11.45 -13.21 -0.88
C VAL A 66 -11.42 -13.57 0.59
N SER A 67 -10.96 -14.79 0.90
CA SER A 67 -10.74 -15.19 2.29
C SER A 67 -9.67 -14.32 2.95
N THR A 68 -9.73 -14.16 4.28
CA THR A 68 -8.70 -13.43 5.04
C THR A 68 -7.30 -14.01 4.82
N LEU A 69 -7.19 -15.33 4.68
CA LEU A 69 -5.92 -16.01 4.36
C LEU A 69 -5.41 -15.60 2.98
N THR A 70 -6.26 -15.67 1.95
CA THR A 70 -5.91 -15.26 0.59
C THR A 70 -5.49 -13.80 0.52
N ALA A 71 -6.23 -12.90 1.18
CA ALA A 71 -5.85 -11.49 1.26
C ALA A 71 -4.46 -11.32 1.88
N THR A 72 -4.19 -12.00 3.00
CA THR A 72 -2.89 -11.90 3.71
C THR A 72 -1.73 -12.40 2.84
N LEU A 73 -1.93 -13.49 2.10
CA LEU A 73 -0.94 -14.03 1.17
C LEU A 73 -0.68 -13.08 0.00
N LEU A 74 -1.73 -12.49 -0.57
CA LEU A 74 -1.59 -11.46 -1.61
C LEU A 74 -0.87 -10.22 -1.07
N PHE A 75 -1.13 -9.81 0.17
CA PHE A 75 -0.39 -8.71 0.79
C PHE A 75 1.11 -8.96 0.88
N ALA A 76 1.53 -10.20 1.16
CA ALA A 76 2.94 -10.55 1.21
C ALA A 76 3.66 -10.33 -0.14
N THR A 77 2.93 -10.43 -1.26
CA THR A 77 3.49 -10.13 -2.58
C THR A 77 3.83 -8.65 -2.79
N SER A 78 3.29 -7.74 -1.96
CA SER A 78 3.65 -6.30 -2.00
C SER A 78 5.15 -6.07 -1.82
N VAL A 79 5.83 -6.93 -1.05
CA VAL A 79 7.29 -6.88 -0.89
C VAL A 79 7.98 -7.07 -2.24
N VAL A 80 7.46 -7.99 -3.07
CA VAL A 80 8.00 -8.26 -4.41
C VAL A 80 7.84 -7.06 -5.31
N PHE A 81 6.64 -6.49 -5.36
CA PHE A 81 6.39 -5.26 -6.12
C PHE A 81 7.23 -4.09 -5.62
N THR A 82 7.47 -3.99 -4.31
CA THR A 82 8.23 -2.89 -3.71
C THR A 82 9.68 -2.88 -4.22
N PHE A 83 10.40 -4.00 -4.17
CA PHE A 83 11.78 -3.98 -4.65
C PHE A 83 11.87 -3.86 -6.18
N VAL A 84 10.91 -4.39 -6.93
CA VAL A 84 10.85 -4.20 -8.39
C VAL A 84 10.66 -2.72 -8.72
N ASN A 85 9.73 -2.05 -8.03
CA ASN A 85 9.54 -0.61 -8.18
C ASN A 85 10.80 0.16 -7.75
N SER A 86 11.47 -0.23 -6.67
CA SER A 86 12.74 0.41 -6.29
C SER A 86 13.81 0.27 -7.36
N ALA A 87 13.93 -0.90 -7.99
CA ALA A 87 14.87 -1.11 -9.08
C ALA A 87 14.55 -0.24 -10.31
N ILE A 88 13.28 -0.11 -10.68
CA ILE A 88 12.84 0.67 -11.84
C ILE A 88 12.95 2.18 -11.58
N PHE A 89 12.41 2.66 -10.46
CA PHE A 89 12.25 4.10 -10.21
C PHE A 89 13.43 4.72 -9.47
N LEU A 90 14.14 3.98 -8.63
CA LEU A 90 15.30 4.46 -7.88
C LEU A 90 16.63 3.95 -8.45
N GLY A 91 16.61 3.04 -9.44
CA GLY A 91 17.81 2.45 -10.00
C GLY A 91 18.57 1.53 -9.02
N THR A 92 17.91 1.06 -7.96
CA THR A 92 18.57 0.21 -6.95
C THR A 92 18.84 -1.18 -7.53
N PRO A 93 20.06 -1.71 -7.44
CA PRO A 93 20.38 -3.03 -7.98
C PRO A 93 19.62 -4.13 -7.22
N ILE A 94 19.05 -5.08 -7.98
CA ILE A 94 18.41 -6.27 -7.39
C ILE A 94 19.51 -7.26 -7.02
N THR A 95 19.66 -7.52 -5.72
CA THR A 95 20.64 -8.50 -5.25
C THR A 95 20.14 -9.92 -5.52
N PRO A 96 21.05 -10.89 -5.74
CA PRO A 96 20.66 -12.30 -5.91
C PRO A 96 19.83 -12.83 -4.74
N MET A 97 20.15 -12.42 -3.51
CA MET A 97 19.39 -12.80 -2.31
C MET A 97 17.96 -12.23 -2.32
N ALA A 98 17.76 -10.99 -2.78
CA ALA A 98 16.43 -10.42 -2.94
C ALA A 98 15.60 -11.19 -3.98
N ALA A 99 16.23 -11.59 -5.09
CA ALA A 99 15.56 -12.39 -6.12
C ALA A 99 15.14 -13.78 -5.61
N ILE A 100 16.00 -14.45 -4.83
CA ILE A 100 15.66 -15.72 -4.19
C ILE A 100 14.49 -15.55 -3.21
N GLY A 101 14.56 -14.52 -2.34
CA GLY A 101 13.47 -14.22 -1.40
C GLY A 101 12.15 -13.93 -2.10
N ALA A 102 12.18 -13.18 -3.20
CA ALA A 102 11.01 -12.92 -4.04
C ALA A 102 10.40 -14.21 -4.60
N GLY A 103 11.25 -15.10 -5.13
CA GLY A 103 10.85 -16.40 -5.64
C GLY A 103 10.17 -17.25 -4.55
N LEU A 104 10.73 -17.27 -3.33
CA LEU A 104 10.16 -17.98 -2.20
C LEU A 104 8.78 -17.42 -1.79
N ILE A 105 8.60 -16.10 -1.79
CA ILE A 105 7.30 -15.47 -1.50
C ILE A 105 6.26 -15.89 -2.54
N VAL A 106 6.58 -15.74 -3.84
CA VAL A 106 5.66 -16.10 -4.92
C VAL A 106 5.32 -17.59 -4.87
N PHE A 107 6.32 -18.44 -4.64
CA PHE A 107 6.13 -19.88 -4.54
C PHE A 107 5.25 -20.28 -3.35
N ALA A 108 5.47 -19.69 -2.18
CA ALA A 108 4.65 -19.92 -0.99
C ALA A 108 3.19 -19.51 -1.24
N VAL A 109 2.97 -18.31 -1.79
CA VAL A 109 1.61 -17.83 -2.14
C VAL A 109 0.94 -18.76 -3.14
N PHE A 110 1.66 -19.21 -4.18
CA PHE A 110 1.14 -20.14 -5.17
C PHE A 110 0.74 -21.49 -4.55
N LEU A 111 1.61 -22.10 -3.74
CA LEU A 111 1.33 -23.37 -3.09
C LEU A 111 0.14 -23.30 -2.14
N THR A 112 0.05 -22.24 -1.34
CA THR A 112 -1.04 -22.08 -0.38
C THR A 112 -2.37 -21.76 -1.07
N THR A 113 -2.35 -20.97 -2.14
CA THR A 113 -3.57 -20.59 -2.86
C THR A 113 -4.11 -21.71 -3.75
N ARG A 114 -3.26 -22.60 -4.27
CA ARG A 114 -3.68 -23.74 -5.12
C ARG A 114 -4.52 -24.79 -4.37
N LYS A 115 -4.41 -24.88 -3.05
CA LYS A 115 -5.08 -25.89 -2.22
C LYS A 115 -6.44 -25.44 -1.67
N ASN A 116 -6.80 -24.18 -1.86
CA ASN A 116 -8.11 -23.61 -1.51
C ASN A 116 -8.97 -23.44 -2.77
#